data_AF-A0A3C0JMS5-F1
#
_entry.id   AF-A0A3C0JMS5-F1
#
_cell.length_a   1.000
_cell.length_b   1.000
_cell.length_c   1.000
_cell.angle_alpha   90.00
_cell.angle_beta   90.00
_cell.angle_gamma   90.00
#
_symmetry.space_group_name_H-M   'P 1'
#
loop_
_entity.id
_entity.type
_entity.pdbx_description
1 polymer ?
#
loop_
_entity_poly.entity_id
_entity_poly.type
_entity_poly.pdbx_seq_one_letter_code
_entity_poly.pdbx_strand_id
1 'polypeptide(L)' 'IVYDGEERIAEHMDLNMEGDHLDSRFDVPGAPEVKQGINITVGVQFSSDAPDVRSMQIEIIGAGIEFNGLPD' A
#
# COMPACT_ATOMS: atom_id res chain seq x y z
N ILE A 1 -2.98 4.10 2.30
CA ILE A 1 -4.40 4.54 2.17
C ILE A 1 -4.81 4.41 0.72
N VAL A 2 -6.05 4.02 0.42
CA VAL A 2 -6.58 3.81 -0.93
C VAL A 2 -7.75 4.76 -1.19
N TYR A 3 -7.74 5.40 -2.37
CA TYR A 3 -8.76 6.33 -2.83
C TYR A 3 -9.32 5.96 -4.21
N ASP A 4 -10.62 6.17 -4.44
CA ASP A 4 -11.25 6.25 -5.77
C ASP A 4 -11.70 7.70 -6.01
N GLY A 5 -10.99 8.43 -6.86
CA GLY A 5 -11.16 9.88 -6.96
C GLY A 5 -10.86 10.60 -5.63
N GLU A 6 -11.84 11.33 -5.09
CA GLU A 6 -11.76 12.00 -3.78
C GLU A 6 -12.22 11.13 -2.61
N GLU A 7 -12.85 9.98 -2.89
CA GLU A 7 -13.42 9.10 -1.88
C GLU A 7 -12.34 8.15 -1.33
N ARG A 8 -12.19 8.12 0.00
CA ARG A 8 -11.31 7.16 0.67
C ARG A 8 -12.04 5.84 0.87
N ILE A 9 -11.52 4.76 0.27
CA ILE A 9 -12.18 3.45 0.24
C ILE A 9 -11.51 2.39 1.13
N ALA A 10 -10.24 2.56 1.49
CA ALA A 10 -9.54 1.69 2.44
C ALA A 10 -8.35 2.38 3.12
N GLU A 11 -7.96 1.89 4.29
CA GLU A 11 -6.75 2.29 4.99
C GLU A 11 -6.12 1.10 5.71
N HIS A 12 -4.79 1.04 5.64
CA HIS A 12 -3.95 0.07 6.34
C HIS A 12 -2.82 0.89 6.99
N MET A 13 -2.84 0.98 8.32
CA MET A 13 -1.88 1.80 9.10
C MET A 13 -0.81 0.96 9.81
N ASP A 14 -1.09 -0.31 10.06
CA ASP A 14 -0.23 -1.20 10.85
C ASP A 14 0.70 -2.02 9.95
N LEU A 15 1.44 -1.30 9.10
CA LEU A 15 2.38 -1.87 8.15
C LEU A 15 3.79 -1.85 8.77
N ASN A 16 4.27 -3.03 9.20
CA ASN A 16 5.68 -3.17 9.54
C ASN A 16 6.48 -3.44 8.27
N MET A 17 7.25 -2.44 7.83
CA MET A 17 8.11 -2.52 6.65
C MET A 17 9.60 -2.74 6.98
N GLU A 18 9.90 -3.16 8.20
CA GLU A 18 11.27 -3.47 8.65
C GLU A 18 11.66 -4.91 8.25
N GLY A 19 12.83 -5.07 7.62
CA GLY A 19 13.39 -6.37 7.22
C GLY A 19 13.46 -6.58 5.69
N ASP A 20 13.85 -7.77 5.26
CA ASP A 20 14.01 -8.13 3.84
C ASP A 20 12.75 -8.81 3.26
N HIS A 21 12.50 -8.57 1.96
CA HIS A 21 11.51 -9.28 1.13
C HIS A 21 10.06 -9.28 1.65
N LEU A 22 9.58 -8.09 2.02
CA LEU A 22 8.19 -7.92 2.46
C LEU A 22 7.26 -7.86 1.25
N ASP A 23 6.42 -8.88 1.11
CA ASP A 23 5.21 -8.84 0.29
C ASP A 23 4.02 -8.61 1.21
N SER A 24 3.13 -7.70 0.82
CA SER A 24 1.94 -7.37 1.58
C SER A 24 0.78 -7.13 0.62
N ARG A 25 -0.25 -7.96 0.76
CA ARG A 25 -1.49 -7.86 0.00
C ARG A 25 -2.61 -7.35 0.91
N PHE A 26 -3.34 -6.36 0.42
CA PHE A 26 -4.46 -5.77 1.13
C PHE A 26 -5.72 -5.89 0.30
N ASP A 27 -6.80 -6.37 0.92
CA ASP A 27 -8.12 -6.35 0.31
C ASP A 27 -8.84 -5.04 0.66
N VAL A 28 -9.55 -4.47 -0.31
CA VAL A 28 -10.48 -3.35 -0.07
C VAL A 28 -11.83 -3.95 0.35
N PRO A 29 -12.29 -3.74 1.60
CA PRO A 29 -13.54 -4.30 2.07
C PRO A 29 -14.73 -3.89 1.21
N GLY A 30 -15.60 -4.84 0.90
CA GLY A 30 -16.79 -4.60 0.07
C GLY A 30 -16.54 -4.55 -1.43
N ALA A 31 -15.27 -4.59 -1.88
CA ALA A 31 -14.86 -4.58 -3.29
C ALA A 31 -15.68 -3.60 -4.16
N PRO A 32 -15.72 -2.31 -3.79
CA PRO A 32 -16.53 -1.33 -4.50
C PRO A 32 -16.08 -1.21 -5.96
N GLU A 33 -17.06 -1.00 -6.86
CA GLU A 33 -16.79 -0.69 -8.25
C GLU A 33 -15.97 0.61 -8.34
N VAL A 34 -14.86 0.56 -9.05
CA VAL A 34 -13.96 1.72 -9.24
C VAL A 34 -14.47 2.57 -10.40
N LYS A 35 -14.70 3.85 -10.13
CA LYS A 35 -15.39 4.75 -11.06
C LYS A 35 -14.47 5.73 -11.75
N GLN A 36 -13.38 6.15 -11.10
CA GLN A 36 -12.50 7.21 -11.62
C GLN A 36 -11.05 6.77 -11.73
N GLY A 37 -10.59 5.94 -10.80
CA GLY A 37 -9.25 5.39 -10.78
C GLY A 37 -8.70 5.32 -9.36
N ILE A 38 -7.85 4.32 -9.11
CA ILE A 38 -7.29 4.11 -7.78
C ILE A 38 -5.95 4.83 -7.63
N ASN A 39 -5.80 5.56 -6.52
CA ASN A 39 -4.52 6.09 -6.07
C ASN A 39 -4.03 5.34 -4.82
N ILE A 40 -2.74 4.95 -4.82
CA ILE A 40 -2.07 4.36 -3.67
C ILE A 40 -1.10 5.39 -3.08
N THR A 41 -1.28 5.68 -1.79
CA THR A 41 -0.34 6.51 -1.03
C THR A 41 0.35 5.68 0.05
N VAL A 42 1.68 5.68 0.04
CA VAL A 42 2.55 5.03 1.03
C VAL A 42 3.26 6.10 1.84
N GLY A 43 2.95 6.18 3.14
CA GLY A 43 3.70 7.00 4.10
C GLY A 43 4.77 6.17 4.76
N VAL A 44 5.99 6.70 4.90
CA VAL A 44 7.10 5.97 5.52
C VAL A 44 7.70 6.78 6.65
N GLN A 45 7.98 6.08 7.76
CA GLN A 45 8.71 6.61 8.91
C GLN A 45 9.87 5.68 9.22
N PHE A 46 11.07 6.23 9.28
CA PHE A 46 12.25 5.48 9.71
C PHE A 46 12.36 5.48 11.24
N SER A 47 12.88 4.38 11.78
CA SER A 47 13.21 4.30 13.20
C SER A 47 14.26 5.36 13.57
N SER A 48 14.10 5.99 14.74
CA SER A 48 15.12 6.87 15.32
C SER A 48 16.39 6.12 15.70
N ASP A 49 16.30 4.80 15.83
CA ASP A 49 17.36 3.93 16.32
C ASP A 49 18.07 3.19 15.17
N ALA A 50 17.84 3.62 13.92
CA ALA A 50 18.46 3.03 12.75
C ALA A 50 20.01 3.09 12.87
N PRO A 51 20.72 1.95 12.75
CA PRO A 51 22.14 1.87 13.04
C PRO A 51 23.02 2.59 12.01
N ASP A 52 22.52 2.79 10.79
CA ASP A 52 23.18 3.53 9.71
C ASP A 52 22.19 4.04 8.63
N VAL A 53 22.72 4.83 7.69
CA VAL A 53 21.97 5.40 6.56
C VAL A 53 21.46 4.33 5.59
N ARG A 54 22.11 3.17 5.49
CA ARG A 54 21.64 2.07 4.64
C ARG A 54 20.38 1.44 5.20
N SER A 55 20.25 1.40 6.52
CA SER A 55 19.06 0.98 7.25
C SER A 55 17.88 1.96 7.09
N MET A 56 18.11 3.12 6.47
CA MET A 56 17.10 4.11 6.12
C MET A 56 16.78 4.13 4.62
N GLN A 57 17.02 3.04 3.90
CA GLN A 57 16.64 2.92 2.50
C GLN A 57 15.27 2.27 2.36
N ILE A 58 14.49 2.76 1.40
CA ILE A 58 13.22 2.16 1.00
C ILE A 58 13.40 1.70 -0.44
N GLU A 59 13.18 0.42 -0.69
CA GLU A 59 13.11 -0.14 -2.04
C GLU A 59 11.71 -0.69 -2.28
N ILE A 60 11.00 -0.11 -3.26
CA ILE A 60 9.71 -0.61 -3.72
C ILE A 60 9.94 -1.28 -5.07
N ILE A 61 9.96 -2.61 -5.08
CA ILE A 61 10.18 -3.41 -6.30
C ILE A 61 8.93 -3.38 -7.19
N GLY A 62 7.73 -3.28 -6.59
CA GLY A 62 6.49 -3.11 -7.31
C GLY A 62 5.31 -2.80 -6.37
N ALA A 63 4.35 -2.04 -6.88
CA ALA A 63 3.04 -1.85 -6.27
C ALA A 63 1.99 -2.05 -7.36
N GLY A 64 0.96 -2.86 -7.08
CA GLY A 64 -0.02 -3.28 -8.06
C GLY A 64 -1.43 -3.27 -7.48
N ILE A 65 -2.41 -3.19 -8.38
CA ILE A 65 -3.83 -3.26 -8.06
C ILE A 65 -4.41 -4.39 -8.87
N GLU A 66 -5.11 -5.29 -8.21
CA GLU A 66 -5.83 -6.39 -8.84
C GLU A 66 -7.33 -6.17 -8.67
N PHE A 67 -8.07 -6.20 -9.78
CA PHE A 67 -9.52 -6.12 -9.78
C PHE A 67 -10.11 -7.52 -9.88
N ASN A 68 -10.77 -7.98 -8.82
CA ASN A 68 -11.50 -9.24 -8.82
C ASN A 68 -12.87 -9.04 -9.48
N GLY A 69 -12.91 -8.94 -10.81
CA GLY A 69 -14.16 -8.99 -11.56
C GLY A 69 -14.57 -10.43 -11.85
N LEU A 70 -15.88 -10.74 -11.77
CA LEU A 70 -16.40 -11.87 -12.54
C LEU A 70 -16.37 -11.46 -14.03
N PRO A 71 -15.93 -12.34 -14.95
CA PRO A 71 -15.95 -12.03 -16.36
C PRO A 71 -17.40 -11.79 -16.82
N ASP A 72 -17.59 -10.82 -17.71
CA ASP A 72 -18.86 -10.54 -18.40
C ASP A 72 -19.43 -11.78 -19.11
#